data_AF-A0A3M1RV08-F1
#
_entry.id   AF-A0A3M1RV08-F1
#
_cell.length_a   1.000
_cell.length_b   1.000
_cell.length_c   1.000
_cell.angle_alpha   90.00
_cell.angle_beta   90.00
_cell.angle_gamma   90.00
#
_symmetry.space_group_name_H-M   'P 1'
#
loop_
_entity.id
_entity.type
_entity.pdbx_description
1 polymer ?
#
loop_
_entity_poly.entity_id
_entity_poly.type
_entity_poly.pdbx_seq_one_letter_code
_entity_poly.pdbx_strand_id
1 'polypeptide(L)' 'MKSWKTTLAGIAAIVAAIALAIAHQFDSDPTTAADWSAVITALTAGVGLVLARDNDKTSEQAGAR' A
#
# COMPACT_ATOMS: atom_id res chain seq x y z
N MET A 1 -2.65 18.29 9.37
CA MET A 1 -1.52 17.99 8.47
C MET A 1 -1.49 16.48 8.32
N LYS A 2 -1.51 15.98 7.09
CA LYS A 2 -1.41 14.55 6.79
C LYS A 2 -0.01 14.07 7.20
N SER A 3 0.10 12.98 7.95
CA SER A 3 1.39 12.48 8.41
C SER A 3 2.11 11.93 7.20
N TRP A 4 3.30 12.48 7.00
CA TRP A 4 4.18 12.01 5.95
C TRP A 4 4.54 10.54 6.17
N LYS A 5 4.56 10.04 7.42
CA LYS A 5 4.88 8.64 7.74
C LYS A 5 3.84 7.66 7.19
N THR A 6 2.55 7.92 7.37
CA THR A 6 1.45 7.06 6.87
C THR A 6 1.35 7.13 5.35
N THR A 7 1.54 8.31 4.79
CA THR A 7 1.61 8.53 3.34
C THR A 7 2.80 7.79 2.72
N LEU A 8 3.98 7.87 3.34
CA LEU A 8 5.18 7.18 2.89
C LEU A 8 5.04 5.66 2.99
N ALA A 9 4.44 5.15 4.08
CA ALA A 9 4.18 3.73 4.24
C ALA A 9 3.23 3.19 3.15
N GLY A 10 2.16 3.93 2.83
CA GLY A 10 1.23 3.56 1.76
C GLY A 10 1.87 3.59 0.37
N ILE A 11 2.68 4.60 0.07
CA ILE A 11 3.44 4.67 -1.20
C ILE A 11 4.48 3.55 -1.29
N ALA A 12 5.21 3.27 -0.21
CA ALA A 12 6.20 2.20 -0.17
C ALA A 12 5.56 0.82 -0.39
N ALA A 13 4.38 0.56 0.19
CA ALA A 13 3.63 -0.67 -0.03
C ALA A 13 3.22 -0.84 -1.50
N ILE A 14 2.75 0.23 -2.14
CA ILE A 14 2.39 0.23 -3.58
C ILE A 14 3.61 -0.05 -4.46
N VAL A 15 4.73 0.63 -4.19
CA VAL A 15 5.97 0.46 -4.95
C VAL A 15 6.53 -0.96 -4.80
N ALA A 16 6.52 -1.52 -3.59
CA ALA A 16 6.98 -2.89 -3.35
C ALA A 16 6.13 -3.93 -4.10
N ALA A 17 4.81 -3.74 -4.14
CA ALA A 17 3.90 -4.63 -4.88
C ALA A 17 4.13 -4.59 -6.40
N ILE A 18 4.34 -3.40 -6.95
CA ILE A 18 4.67 -3.22 -8.37
C ILE A 18 6.04 -3.84 -8.69
N ALA A 19 7.04 -3.67 -7.81
CA ALA A 19 8.37 -4.25 -8.00
C ALA A 19 8.33 -5.79 -8.02
N LEU A 20 7.53 -6.41 -7.14
CA LEU A 20 7.27 -7.85 -7.15
C LEU A 20 6.59 -8.29 -8.45
N ALA A 21 5.55 -7.59 -8.90
CA ALA A 21 4.86 -7.91 -10.15
C ALA A 21 5.78 -7.83 -11.38
N ILE A 22 6.65 -6.81 -11.42
CA ILE A 22 7.66 -6.66 -12.49
C ILE A 22 8.69 -7.79 -12.40
N ALA A 23 9.18 -8.14 -11.21
CA ALA A 23 10.12 -9.24 -11.02
C ALA A 23 9.54 -10.59 -11.52
N HIS A 24 8.27 -10.85 -11.24
CA HIS A 24 7.56 -12.03 -11.77
C HIS A 24 7.38 -11.99 -13.29
N GLN A 25 7.29 -10.81 -13.91
CA GLN A 25 7.13 -10.68 -15.35
C GLN A 25 8.43 -10.87 -16.13
N PHE A 26 9.58 -10.57 -15.51
CA PHE A 26 10.92 -10.76 -16.10
C PHE A 26 11.63 -12.03 -15.62
N ASP A 27 10.94 -12.86 -14.85
CA ASP A 27 11.36 -14.22 -14.59
C ASP A 27 11.34 -15.02 -15.91
N SER A 28 12.39 -15.79 -16.17
CA SER A 28 12.56 -16.59 -17.39
C SER A 28 11.77 -17.90 -17.35
N ASP A 29 11.01 -18.14 -16.28
CA ASP A 29 10.21 -19.33 -16.07
C ASP A 29 8.77 -19.17 -16.61
N PRO A 30 8.34 -19.98 -17.59
CA PRO A 30 6.99 -19.93 -18.18
C PRO A 30 5.87 -20.38 -17.20
N THR A 31 6.22 -20.87 -16.01
CA THR A 31 5.25 -21.22 -14.96
C THR A 31 5.00 -20.09 -13.96
N THR A 32 5.82 -19.02 -14.00
CA THR A 32 5.66 -17.86 -13.12
C THR A 32 4.51 -16.98 -13.61
N ALA A 33 3.30 -17.30 -13.12
CA ALA A 33 2.16 -16.41 -13.22
C ALA A 33 2.24 -15.38 -12.08
N ALA A 34 2.38 -14.10 -12.41
CA ALA A 34 2.29 -13.03 -11.41
C ALA A 34 0.95 -13.13 -10.67
N ASP A 35 0.99 -13.17 -9.34
CA ASP A 35 -0.23 -13.18 -8.52
C ASP A 35 -0.84 -11.78 -8.51
N TRP A 36 -1.67 -11.52 -9.51
CA TRP A 36 -2.41 -10.26 -9.65
C TRP A 36 -3.37 -10.00 -8.49
N SER A 37 -3.79 -11.04 -7.76
CA SER A 37 -4.62 -10.87 -6.56
C SER A 37 -3.83 -10.25 -5.42
N ALA A 38 -2.56 -10.66 -5.25
CA ALA A 38 -1.65 -10.07 -4.28
C ALA A 38 -1.31 -8.62 -4.63
N VAL A 39 -1.13 -8.31 -5.92
CA VAL A 39 -0.91 -6.94 -6.41
C VAL A 39 -2.10 -6.05 -6.09
N ILE A 40 -3.32 -6.48 -6.44
CA ILE A 40 -4.55 -5.72 -6.16
C ILE A 40 -4.74 -5.52 -4.66
N THR A 41 -4.50 -6.55 -3.85
CA THR A 41 -4.59 -6.47 -2.38
C THR A 41 -3.61 -5.44 -1.82
N ALA A 42 -2.37 -5.43 -2.30
CA ALA A 42 -1.37 -4.47 -1.87
C ALA A 42 -1.66 -3.04 -2.33
N LEU A 43 -2.25 -2.85 -3.52
CA LEU A 43 -2.75 -1.56 -3.97
C LEU A 43 -3.89 -1.04 -3.09
N THR A 44 -4.87 -1.90 -2.77
CA THR A 44 -5.98 -1.55 -1.88
C THR A 44 -5.49 -1.23 -0.47
N ALA A 45 -4.57 -2.04 0.07
CA ALA A 45 -3.93 -1.78 1.36
C ALA A 45 -3.11 -0.49 1.35
N GLY A 46 -2.36 -0.22 0.29
CA GLY A 46 -1.57 0.99 0.12
C GLY A 46 -2.43 2.25 0.04
N VAL A 47 -3.52 2.23 -0.73
CA VAL A 47 -4.50 3.32 -0.77
C VAL A 47 -5.16 3.52 0.59
N GLY A 48 -5.54 2.43 1.27
CA GLY A 48 -6.07 2.46 2.63
C GLY A 48 -5.10 3.09 3.63
N LEU A 49 -3.80 2.82 3.52
CA LEU A 49 -2.74 3.42 4.34
C LEU A 49 -2.52 4.91 4.03
N VAL A 50 -2.60 5.31 2.75
CA VAL A 50 -2.51 6.72 2.34
C VAL A 50 -3.74 7.52 2.83
N LEU A 51 -4.91 6.88 2.95
CA LEU A 51 -6.14 7.49 3.44
C LEU A 51 -6.37 7.30 4.94
N ALA A 52 -5.59 6.44 5.60
CA ALA A 52 -5.71 6.17 7.02
C ALA A 52 -5.53 7.44 7.84
N ARG A 53 -6.38 7.61 8.86
CA ARG A 53 -6.25 8.68 9.86
C ARG A 53 -4.90 8.55 10.55
N ASP A 54 -4.21 9.67 10.70
CA ASP A 54 -3.02 9.71 11.53
C ASP A 54 -3.35 9.53 13.00
N ASN A 55 -2.64 8.59 13.64
CA ASN A 55 -2.77 8.31 15.06
C ASN A 55 -2.30 9.46 15.98
N ASP A 56 -1.66 10.51 15.44
CA ASP A 56 -1.28 11.72 16.21
C ASP A 56 -2.45 12.66 16.52
N LYS A 57 -3.66 12.36 16.03
CA LYS A 57 -4.89 13.11 16.36
C LYS A 57 -5.65 12.39 17.47
N THR A 58 -5.86 13.06 18.61
CA THR A 58 -6.74 12.53 19.67
C THR A 58 -8.17 12.37 19.13
N SER A 59 -8.94 11.41 19.64
CA SER A 59 -10.29 11.08 19.14
C SER A 59 -11.25 12.28 19.14
N GLU A 60 -11.08 13.21 20.09
CA GLU A 60 -11.85 14.46 20.17
C GLU A 60 -11.47 15.48 19.09
N GLN A 61 -10.18 15.57 18.69
CA GLN A 61 -9.73 16.42 17.59
C GLN A 61 -10.08 15.86 16.20
N ALA A 62 -10.51 14.60 16.15
CA ALA A 62 -10.90 13.89 14.94
C ALA A 62 -12.43 13.90 14.68
N GLY A 63 -13.21 14.60 15.52
CA GLY A 63 -14.66 14.74 15.33
C GLY A 63 -15.47 13.48 15.67
N ALA A 64 -14.87 12.49 16.34
CA ALA A 64 -15.62 11.44 16.98
C ALA A 64 -16.30 12.03 18.22
N ARG A 65 -17.63 12.02 18.23
CA ARG A 65 -18.45 12.34 19.39
C ARG A 65 -18.74 11.07 20.17
#